data_AF-A0A919ELV9-F1
#
_entry.id   AF-A0A919ELV9-F1
#
_cell.length_a   1.000
_cell.length_b   1.000
_cell.length_c   1.000
_cell.angle_alpha   90.00
_cell.angle_beta   90.00
_cell.angle_gamma   90.00
#
_symmetry.space_group_name_H-M   'P 1'
#
loop_
_entity.id
_entity.type
_entity.pdbx_description
1 polymer ?
#
loop_
_entity_poly.entity_id
_entity_poly.type
_entity_poly.pdbx_seq_one_letter_code
_entity_poly.pdbx_strand_id
1 'polypeptide(L)'
;MKSISLLVLLLGFSVQNAYAEKVTVNAKELERIYQLQESKAGLSFPALFIYDTQNQRYLTQQEVFNYLKIATEIELTEHDLSTLRHYIKPIIKPDVSIAQMKQVTKVIEFTQPYVAFYHDIDNDMLASIGGDGHIASQSKIMKILQSAKNIQVYTYTD
;
A
#
# COMPACT_ATOMS: atom_id res chain seq x y z
N MET A 1 -55.17 -25.88 2.58
CA MET A 1 -53.74 -25.88 2.93
C MET A 1 -53.04 -24.95 1.94
N LYS A 2 -52.51 -23.81 2.39
CA LYS A 2 -51.81 -22.85 1.52
C LYS A 2 -50.31 -23.01 1.75
N SER A 3 -49.58 -23.48 0.74
CA SER A 3 -48.11 -23.54 0.77
C SER A 3 -47.56 -22.13 0.59
N ILE A 4 -46.82 -21.66 1.60
CA ILE A 4 -46.03 -20.43 1.50
C ILE A 4 -44.67 -20.85 0.93
N SER A 5 -44.44 -20.51 -0.33
CA SER A 5 -43.12 -20.67 -0.97
C SER A 5 -42.15 -19.70 -0.31
N LEU A 6 -41.15 -20.25 0.40
CA LEU A 6 -40.04 -19.52 0.96
C LEU A 6 -39.09 -19.13 -0.17
N LEU A 7 -39.06 -17.85 -0.53
CA LEU A 7 -38.10 -17.30 -1.48
C LEU A 7 -36.78 -17.06 -0.73
N VAL A 8 -35.81 -17.94 -0.92
CA VAL A 8 -34.43 -17.75 -0.42
C VAL A 8 -33.72 -16.83 -1.41
N LEU A 9 -33.57 -15.57 -1.05
CA LEU A 9 -32.75 -14.60 -1.79
C LEU A 9 -31.27 -14.84 -1.41
N LEU A 10 -30.60 -15.72 -2.16
CA LEU A 10 -29.15 -15.86 -2.10
C LEU A 10 -28.54 -14.63 -2.79
N LEU A 11 -28.23 -13.60 -2.01
CA LEU A 11 -27.31 -12.54 -2.43
C LEU A 11 -25.92 -13.17 -2.56
N GLY A 12 -25.59 -13.58 -3.78
CA GLY A 12 -24.23 -13.93 -4.15
C GLY A 12 -23.38 -12.66 -4.08
N PHE A 13 -22.78 -12.40 -2.92
CA PHE A 13 -21.60 -11.54 -2.86
C PHE A 13 -20.51 -12.27 -3.64
N SER A 14 -20.33 -11.91 -4.91
CA SER A 14 -19.12 -12.23 -5.64
C SER A 14 -17.98 -11.52 -4.91
N VAL A 15 -17.28 -12.25 -4.05
CA VAL A 15 -15.97 -11.84 -3.55
C VAL A 15 -15.06 -11.93 -4.77
N GLN A 16 -15.03 -10.88 -5.58
CA GLN A 16 -13.96 -10.69 -6.54
C GLN A 16 -12.69 -10.65 -5.70
N ASN A 17 -11.85 -11.67 -5.83
CA ASN A 17 -10.49 -11.62 -5.30
C ASN A 17 -9.82 -10.44 -6.02
N ALA A 18 -9.86 -9.26 -5.42
CA ALA A 18 -9.16 -8.10 -5.92
C ALA A 18 -7.68 -8.33 -5.63
N TYR A 19 -6.98 -8.86 -6.62
CA TYR A 19 -5.52 -8.87 -6.63
C TYR A 19 -5.02 -7.44 -6.63
N ALA A 20 -3.79 -7.26 -6.18
CA ALA A 20 -3.21 -5.94 -6.14
C ALA A 20 -3.04 -5.37 -7.54
N GLU A 21 -3.90 -4.40 -7.90
CA GLU A 21 -3.75 -3.68 -9.15
C GLU A 21 -2.58 -2.71 -8.99
N LYS A 22 -1.54 -2.90 -9.82
CA LYS A 22 -0.38 -2.01 -9.86
C LYS A 22 -0.69 -0.85 -10.80
N VAL A 23 -0.80 0.34 -10.24
CA VAL A 23 -0.94 1.59 -10.99
C VAL A 23 0.38 2.33 -10.90
N THR A 24 0.88 2.79 -12.04
CA THR A 24 2.12 3.57 -12.07
C THR A 24 1.79 5.04 -12.31
N VAL A 25 2.38 5.93 -11.50
CA VAL A 25 2.16 7.38 -11.54
C VAL A 25 3.48 8.13 -11.65
N ASN A 26 3.45 9.42 -11.97
CA ASN A 26 4.67 10.21 -11.98
C ASN A 26 5.24 10.35 -10.55
N ALA A 27 6.57 10.26 -10.42
CA ALA A 27 7.27 10.38 -9.13
C ALA A 27 6.81 11.60 -8.30
N LYS A 28 6.64 12.77 -8.94
CA LYS A 28 6.22 14.02 -8.25
C LYS A 28 4.83 13.92 -7.62
N GLU A 29 3.93 13.12 -8.19
CA GLU A 29 2.60 12.94 -7.61
C GLU A 29 2.65 12.07 -6.36
N LEU A 30 3.45 11.01 -6.38
CA LEU A 30 3.67 10.14 -5.24
C LEU A 30 4.41 10.88 -4.10
N GLU A 31 5.40 11.71 -4.43
CA GLU A 31 6.10 12.58 -3.47
C GLU A 31 5.16 13.52 -2.73
N ARG A 32 4.22 14.14 -3.44
CA ARG A 32 3.22 15.03 -2.85
C ARG A 32 2.31 14.31 -1.85
N ILE A 33 1.95 13.05 -2.11
CA ILE A 33 1.19 12.23 -1.16
C ILE A 33 2.01 12.01 0.11
N TYR A 34 3.29 11.69 -0.01
CA TYR A 34 4.15 11.48 1.16
C TYR A 34 4.34 12.73 2.01
N GLN A 35 4.36 13.92 1.40
CA GLN A 35 4.40 15.19 2.12
C GLN A 35 3.15 15.46 2.97
N LEU A 36 2.03 14.78 2.69
CA LEU A 36 0.86 14.82 3.58
C LEU A 36 1.11 14.05 4.90
N GLN A 37 2.07 13.13 4.91
CA GLN A 37 2.39 12.25 6.05
C GLN A 37 3.66 12.61 6.80
N GLU A 38 4.64 13.21 6.13
CA GLU A 38 5.92 13.60 6.75
C GLU A 38 5.93 15.09 7.15
N SER A 39 6.63 15.44 8.23
CA SER A 39 6.75 16.83 8.74
C SER A 39 8.03 17.52 8.31
N LYS A 40 9.01 16.77 7.79
CA LYS A 40 10.32 17.29 7.39
C LYS A 40 10.34 17.64 5.91
N ALA A 41 11.11 18.69 5.59
CA ALA A 41 11.55 18.92 4.23
C ALA A 41 12.49 17.78 3.80
N GLY A 42 12.16 17.09 2.72
CA GLY A 42 12.95 16.00 2.15
C GLY A 42 12.45 14.62 2.57
N LEU A 43 12.04 13.84 1.58
CA LEU A 43 11.60 12.46 1.76
C LEU A 43 12.80 11.57 2.06
N SER A 44 12.61 10.62 2.98
CA SER A 44 13.61 9.59 3.25
C SER A 44 13.19 8.29 2.57
N PHE A 45 13.88 7.96 1.49
CA PHE A 45 13.65 6.73 0.73
C PHE A 45 14.51 5.57 1.28
N PRO A 46 14.06 4.32 1.16
CA PRO A 46 12.81 3.88 0.52
C PRO A 46 11.56 4.17 1.38
N ALA A 47 10.37 4.18 0.77
CA ALA A 47 9.13 4.51 1.46
C ALA A 47 7.93 3.62 1.09
N LEU A 48 7.33 3.00 2.11
CA LEU A 48 6.06 2.29 2.04
C LEU A 48 5.08 2.86 3.06
N PHE A 49 3.92 3.29 2.57
CA PHE A 49 2.76 3.64 3.39
C PHE A 49 1.55 2.83 2.92
N ILE A 50 0.74 2.33 3.85
CA ILE A 50 -0.57 1.74 3.54
C ILE A 50 -1.66 2.61 4.14
N TYR A 51 -2.64 2.94 3.32
CA TYR A 51 -3.79 3.76 3.67
C TYR A 51 -5.06 2.90 3.73
N ASP A 52 -5.82 3.06 4.81
CA ASP A 52 -7.14 2.48 5.00
C ASP A 52 -8.19 3.48 4.51
N THR A 53 -8.87 3.13 3.42
CA THR A 53 -9.84 4.01 2.75
C THR A 53 -11.14 4.16 3.52
N GLN A 54 -11.51 3.15 4.31
CA GLN A 54 -12.76 3.15 5.07
C GLN A 54 -12.62 4.04 6.31
N ASN A 55 -11.50 3.90 7.01
CA ASN A 55 -11.20 4.69 8.22
C ASN A 55 -10.49 6.01 7.91
N GLN A 56 -10.16 6.27 6.64
CA GLN A 56 -9.48 7.47 6.15
C GLN A 56 -8.20 7.81 6.93
N ARG A 57 -7.36 6.80 7.14
CA ARG A 57 -6.11 6.97 7.88
C ARG A 57 -4.99 6.09 7.35
N TYR A 58 -3.76 6.47 7.64
CA TYR A 58 -2.60 5.61 7.41
C TYR A 58 -2.46 4.56 8.52
N LEU A 59 -2.02 3.36 8.13
CA LEU A 59 -1.75 2.25 9.04
C LEU A 59 -0.38 2.40 9.69
N THR A 60 -0.32 2.35 11.02
CA THR A 60 0.96 2.29 11.76
C THR A 60 1.83 1.14 11.27
N GLN A 61 3.13 1.21 11.55
CA GLN A 61 4.07 0.18 11.13
C GLN A 61 3.65 -1.24 11.60
N GLN A 62 3.19 -1.36 12.85
CA GLN A 62 2.67 -2.63 13.38
C GLN A 62 1.41 -3.11 12.65
N GLU A 63 0.50 -2.19 12.31
CA GLU A 63 -0.72 -2.51 11.57
C GLU A 63 -0.42 -2.96 10.14
N VAL A 64 0.57 -2.34 9.48
CA VAL A 64 1.04 -2.79 8.16
C VAL A 64 1.54 -4.24 8.23
N PHE A 65 2.34 -4.59 9.23
CA PHE A 65 2.80 -5.96 9.41
C PHE A 65 1.66 -6.95 9.61
N ASN A 66 0.73 -6.60 10.50
CA ASN A 66 -0.42 -7.46 10.80
C ASN A 66 -1.31 -7.63 9.56
N TYR A 67 -1.58 -6.53 8.84
CA TYR A 67 -2.32 -6.54 7.60
C TYR A 67 -1.64 -7.46 6.58
N LEU A 68 -0.35 -7.26 6.29
CA LEU A 68 0.36 -8.04 5.28
C LEU A 68 0.39 -9.53 5.62
N LYS A 69 0.62 -9.90 6.90
CA LYS A 69 0.58 -11.31 7.35
C LYS A 69 -0.75 -12.00 7.05
N ILE A 70 -1.87 -11.27 7.10
CA ILE A 70 -3.22 -11.81 6.90
C ILE A 70 -3.62 -11.76 5.43
N ALA A 71 -3.26 -10.68 4.74
CA ALA A 71 -3.71 -10.39 3.38
C ALA A 71 -2.92 -11.12 2.30
N THR A 72 -1.69 -11.56 2.60
CA THR A 72 -0.81 -12.23 1.65
C THR A 72 -0.87 -13.75 1.75
N GLU A 73 -0.64 -14.43 0.63
CA GLU A 73 -0.42 -15.89 0.58
C GLU A 73 1.04 -16.27 0.83
N ILE A 74 1.93 -15.28 1.00
CA ILE A 74 3.36 -15.49 1.24
C ILE A 74 3.63 -15.67 2.74
N GLU A 75 4.25 -16.78 3.11
CA GLU A 75 4.81 -16.91 4.45
C GLU A 75 5.93 -15.87 4.64
N LEU A 76 5.72 -14.93 5.57
CA LEU A 76 6.68 -13.86 5.86
C LEU A 76 7.73 -14.35 6.86
N THR A 77 8.95 -14.52 6.38
CA THR A 77 10.11 -14.87 7.22
C THR A 77 10.57 -13.70 8.09
N GLU A 78 11.39 -13.94 9.12
CA GLU A 78 11.98 -12.85 9.92
C GLU A 78 12.85 -11.90 9.08
N HIS A 79 13.50 -12.40 8.04
CA HIS A 79 14.24 -11.57 7.10
C HIS A 79 13.31 -10.64 6.31
N ASP A 80 12.16 -11.16 5.86
CA ASP A 80 11.15 -10.35 5.15
C ASP A 80 10.58 -9.27 6.07
N LEU A 81 10.29 -9.60 7.34
CA LEU A 81 9.82 -8.65 8.33
C LEU A 81 10.87 -7.58 8.64
N SER A 82 12.14 -7.95 8.72
CA SER A 82 13.25 -7.01 8.87
C SER A 82 13.36 -6.07 7.67
N THR A 83 13.23 -6.61 6.46
CA THR A 83 13.23 -5.84 5.21
C THR A 83 12.07 -4.85 5.19
N LEU A 84 10.85 -5.30 5.47
CA LEU A 84 9.66 -4.45 5.55
C LEU A 84 9.81 -3.35 6.63
N ARG A 85 10.46 -3.63 7.78
CA ARG A 85 10.73 -2.62 8.82
C ARG A 85 11.55 -1.44 8.30
N HIS A 86 12.43 -1.66 7.32
CA HIS A 86 13.25 -0.61 6.72
C HIS A 86 12.44 0.29 5.76
N TYR A 87 11.45 -0.28 5.06
CA TYR A 87 10.66 0.43 4.05
C TYR A 87 9.43 1.13 4.64
N ILE A 88 8.78 0.52 5.63
CA ILE A 88 7.56 1.07 6.21
C ILE A 88 7.93 2.31 7.04
N LYS A 89 7.43 3.46 6.62
CA LYS A 89 7.73 4.74 7.25
C LYS A 89 6.90 4.95 8.52
N PRO A 90 7.45 5.61 9.55
CA PRO A 90 6.65 6.07 10.68
C PRO A 90 5.65 7.14 10.22
N ILE A 91 4.47 7.15 10.85
CA ILE A 91 3.40 8.08 10.52
C ILE A 91 3.41 9.24 11.51
N ILE A 92 3.35 10.46 10.98
CA ILE A 92 3.28 11.69 11.79
C ILE A 92 1.86 12.26 11.78
N LYS A 93 1.11 12.10 10.68
CA LYS A 93 -0.26 12.62 10.50
C LYS A 93 -1.21 11.50 10.07
N PRO A 94 -1.68 10.65 10.99
CA PRO A 94 -2.45 9.45 10.62
C PRO A 94 -3.74 9.77 9.85
N ASP A 95 -4.42 10.86 10.18
CA ASP A 95 -5.79 11.15 9.72
C ASP A 95 -5.84 12.06 8.48
N VAL A 96 -5.17 11.66 7.40
CA VAL A 96 -5.26 12.38 6.12
C VAL A 96 -6.47 11.92 5.34
N SER A 97 -7.37 12.86 5.03
CA SER A 97 -8.58 12.59 4.26
C SER A 97 -8.31 12.35 2.77
N ILE A 98 -9.23 11.64 2.11
CA ILE A 98 -9.23 11.48 0.64
C ILE A 98 -9.29 12.86 -0.06
N ALA A 99 -9.99 13.83 0.52
CA ALA A 99 -10.06 15.18 -0.03
C ALA A 99 -8.68 15.86 -0.07
N GLN A 100 -7.88 15.70 0.99
CA GLN A 100 -6.51 16.23 1.03
C GLN A 100 -5.59 15.52 0.02
N MET A 101 -5.72 14.20 -0.15
CA MET A 101 -4.97 13.50 -1.21
C MET A 101 -5.35 14.03 -2.59
N LYS A 102 -6.64 14.23 -2.86
CA LYS A 102 -7.14 14.80 -4.13
C LYS A 102 -6.67 16.23 -4.41
N GLN A 103 -6.31 17.00 -3.38
CA GLN A 103 -5.76 18.35 -3.55
C GLN A 103 -4.33 18.34 -4.06
N VAL A 104 -3.55 17.30 -3.76
CA VAL A 104 -2.13 17.21 -4.13
C VAL A 104 -1.86 16.27 -5.30
N THR A 105 -2.81 15.40 -5.63
CA THR A 105 -2.74 14.46 -6.75
C THR A 105 -4.14 14.13 -7.28
N LYS A 106 -4.30 14.04 -8.61
CA LYS A 106 -5.60 13.70 -9.23
C LYS A 106 -5.66 12.27 -9.78
N VAL A 107 -4.53 11.57 -9.77
CA VAL A 107 -4.39 10.23 -10.37
C VAL A 107 -4.70 9.10 -9.40
N ILE A 108 -4.87 9.40 -8.10
CA ILE A 108 -5.19 8.39 -7.09
C ILE A 108 -6.69 8.16 -7.06
N GLU A 109 -7.07 6.95 -7.39
CA GLU A 109 -8.39 6.41 -7.20
C GLU A 109 -8.37 5.45 -5.99
N PHE A 110 -9.43 5.47 -5.19
CA PHE A 110 -9.55 4.60 -4.01
C PHE A 110 -10.55 3.50 -4.33
N THR A 111 -10.15 2.54 -5.16
CA THR A 111 -11.03 1.45 -5.63
C THR A 111 -10.95 0.22 -4.75
N GLN A 112 -9.95 0.14 -3.87
CA GLN A 112 -9.71 -0.96 -2.94
C GLN A 112 -9.78 -0.49 -1.49
N PRO A 113 -10.16 -1.38 -0.53
CA PRO A 113 -10.18 -1.07 0.89
C PRO A 113 -8.85 -0.53 1.42
N TYR A 114 -7.72 -1.04 0.90
CA TYR A 114 -6.38 -0.58 1.22
C TYR A 114 -5.67 -0.02 -0.02
N VAL A 115 -4.83 0.98 0.18
CA VAL A 115 -3.98 1.54 -0.88
C VAL A 115 -2.53 1.61 -0.38
N ALA A 116 -1.61 0.97 -1.07
CA ALA A 116 -0.17 1.09 -0.85
C ALA A 116 0.41 2.20 -1.72
N PHE A 117 1.15 3.11 -1.11
CA PHE A 117 2.00 4.07 -1.79
C PHE A 117 3.45 3.60 -1.62
N TYR A 118 4.01 2.99 -2.67
CA TYR A 118 5.32 2.37 -2.62
C TYR A 118 6.29 3.10 -3.55
N HIS A 119 7.34 3.69 -2.97
CA HIS A 119 8.40 4.34 -3.71
C HIS A 119 9.72 3.62 -3.50
N ASP A 120 10.26 3.23 -4.64
CA ASP A 120 11.45 2.45 -4.76
C ASP A 120 12.73 3.30 -4.93
N ILE A 121 13.89 2.75 -4.57
CA ILE A 121 15.19 3.40 -4.74
C ILE A 121 15.71 3.04 -6.13
N ASP A 122 15.85 4.03 -7.02
CA ASP A 122 16.51 3.82 -8.32
C ASP A 122 18.03 3.59 -8.16
N ASN A 123 18.70 3.20 -9.24
CA ASN A 123 20.14 2.92 -9.26
C ASN A 123 21.00 4.14 -8.88
N ASP A 124 20.53 5.35 -9.18
CA ASP A 124 21.26 6.59 -8.91
C ASP A 124 21.19 6.94 -7.42
N MET A 125 20.04 6.73 -6.79
CA MET A 125 19.83 6.84 -5.36
C MET A 125 20.57 5.72 -4.60
N LEU A 126 20.60 4.50 -5.16
CA LEU A 126 21.39 3.37 -4.67
C LEU A 126 22.88 3.69 -4.59
N ALA A 127 23.43 4.38 -5.59
CA ALA A 127 24.83 4.82 -5.59
C ALA A 127 25.15 5.82 -4.46
N SER A 128 24.14 6.55 -3.97
CA SER A 128 24.29 7.51 -2.85
C SER A 128 24.19 6.89 -1.45
N ILE A 129 23.64 5.67 -1.33
CA ILE A 129 23.41 4.99 -0.04
C ILE A 129 24.15 3.65 0.13
N GLY A 130 24.69 3.09 -0.97
CA GLY A 130 25.56 1.92 -0.99
C GLY A 130 24.87 0.56 -0.80
N GLY A 131 24.62 -0.19 -1.88
CA GLY A 131 24.58 -1.66 -1.81
C GLY A 131 23.54 -2.41 -2.68
N ASP A 132 23.97 -3.53 -3.26
CA ASP A 132 23.15 -4.48 -4.05
C ASP A 132 21.99 -5.14 -3.26
N GLY A 133 22.06 -5.14 -1.92
CA GLY A 133 21.04 -5.75 -1.05
C GLY A 133 19.67 -5.06 -1.14
N HIS A 134 19.62 -3.79 -1.53
CA HIS A 134 18.37 -3.06 -1.65
C HIS A 134 17.51 -3.60 -2.79
N ILE A 135 18.07 -3.85 -3.99
CA ILE A 135 17.31 -4.29 -5.17
C ILE A 135 16.56 -5.62 -4.93
N ALA A 136 17.22 -6.58 -4.27
CA ALA A 136 16.60 -7.86 -3.93
C ALA A 136 15.44 -7.68 -2.94
N SER A 137 15.63 -6.80 -1.93
CA SER A 137 14.59 -6.44 -0.96
C SER A 137 13.39 -5.75 -1.61
N GLN A 138 13.59 -4.89 -2.61
CA GLN A 138 12.53 -4.18 -3.33
C GLN A 138 11.63 -5.15 -4.10
N SER A 139 12.27 -6.02 -4.90
CA SER A 139 11.59 -7.06 -5.67
C SER A 139 10.75 -7.96 -4.77
N LYS A 140 11.27 -8.29 -3.57
CA LYS A 140 10.55 -9.09 -2.57
C LYS A 140 9.35 -8.35 -1.98
N ILE A 141 9.48 -7.07 -1.62
CA ILE A 141 8.35 -6.26 -1.11
C ILE A 141 7.26 -6.15 -2.16
N MET A 142 7.62 -5.85 -3.41
CA MET A 142 6.65 -5.76 -4.50
C MET A 142 5.89 -7.08 -4.66
N LYS A 143 6.58 -8.23 -4.58
CA LYS A 143 5.94 -9.54 -4.62
C LYS A 143 4.96 -9.76 -3.46
N ILE A 144 5.26 -9.29 -2.26
CA ILE A 144 4.37 -9.34 -1.08
C ILE A 144 3.14 -8.46 -1.30
N LEU A 145 3.31 -7.23 -1.79
CA LEU A 145 2.20 -6.32 -2.06
C LEU A 145 1.31 -6.86 -3.19
N GLN A 146 1.90 -7.46 -4.23
CA GLN A 146 1.16 -8.04 -5.36
C GLN A 146 0.33 -9.27 -4.99
N SER A 147 0.77 -10.05 -4.00
CA SER A 147 0.02 -11.20 -3.51
C SER A 147 -0.99 -10.86 -2.41
N ALA A 148 -0.96 -9.62 -1.89
CA ALA A 148 -1.92 -9.18 -0.90
C ALA A 148 -3.31 -8.95 -1.53
N LYS A 149 -4.35 -9.42 -0.85
CA LYS A 149 -5.75 -9.25 -1.28
C LYS A 149 -6.27 -7.87 -0.88
N ASN A 150 -7.12 -7.30 -1.74
CA ASN A 150 -7.88 -6.07 -1.48
C ASN A 150 -7.01 -4.82 -1.24
N ILE A 151 -5.85 -4.76 -1.87
CA ILE A 151 -4.98 -3.57 -1.88
C ILE A 151 -4.78 -3.07 -3.30
N GLN A 152 -4.70 -1.77 -3.50
CA GLN A 152 -4.20 -1.19 -4.75
C GLN A 152 -2.80 -0.64 -4.51
N VAL A 153 -1.87 -0.86 -5.43
CA VAL A 153 -0.48 -0.43 -5.26
C VAL A 153 -0.16 0.66 -6.26
N TYR A 154 0.19 1.84 -5.75
CA TYR A 154 0.73 2.94 -6.55
C TYR A 154 2.25 2.94 -6.43
N THR A 155 2.92 2.80 -7.58
CA THR A 155 4.37 2.95 -7.73
C THR A 155 4.68 4.11 -8.66
N TYR A 156 5.94 4.50 -8.80
CA TYR A 156 6.33 5.53 -9.75
C TYR A 156 6.84 4.96 -11.09
N THR A 157 6.73 5.74 -12.15
CA THR A 157 7.48 5.60 -13.42
C THR A 157 8.59 6.64 -13.43
N ASP A 158 9.77 6.25 -13.92
CA ASP A 158 10.82 7.19 -14.35
C ASP A 158 10.32 8.16 -15.43
#